data_AF-A0A803LY59-F1
#
_entry.id   AF-A0A803LY59-F1
#
_cell.length_a   1.000
_cell.length_b   1.000
_cell.length_c   1.000
_cell.angle_alpha   90.00
_cell.angle_beta   90.00
_cell.angle_gamma   90.00
#
_symmetry.space_group_name_H-M   'P 1'
#
loop_
_entity.id
_entity.type
_entity.pdbx_description
1 polymer ?
#
loop_
_entity_poly.entity_id
_entity_poly.type
_entity_poly.pdbx_seq_one_letter_code
_entity_poly.pdbx_strand_id
1 'polypeptide(L)'
;MKKGIITVASAGNNGPKSGSVQNVAPWLLTVAASTMDREFSAYVKLGNNQKIKGVRFMDSKTNDPNKLYPLISGAEARSTIANIKDATACHVAALDAAKVKGKIVVCRNSLNEAGDMDSLRSMEAKKAGAVGLVLVNDKNKGFGASQPHSIATVTISYNDGVTLFSYINSTRQVYLCFLLINIIGLQYAKGRVLIY
;
A
#
# COMPACT_ATOMS: atom_id res chain seq x y z
N MET A 1 13.14 -13.18 35.60
CA MET A 1 14.49 -12.62 35.81
C MET A 1 15.40 -13.40 36.78
N LYS A 2 14.93 -14.43 37.51
CA LYS A 2 15.73 -15.15 38.53
C LYS A 2 17.06 -15.77 38.06
N LYS A 3 17.22 -16.05 36.76
CA LYS A 3 18.45 -16.61 36.18
C LYS A 3 19.34 -15.57 35.47
N GLY A 4 19.06 -14.27 35.63
CA GLY A 4 19.80 -13.21 34.94
C GLY A 4 19.58 -13.13 33.43
N ILE A 5 18.59 -13.86 32.89
CA ILE A 5 18.23 -13.84 31.47
C ILE A 5 17.15 -12.78 31.25
N ILE A 6 17.45 -11.79 30.41
CA ILE A 6 16.51 -10.75 29.99
C ILE A 6 15.58 -11.32 28.93
N THR A 7 14.28 -11.02 29.05
CA THR A 7 13.28 -11.33 28.03
C THR A 7 12.79 -10.03 27.40
N VAL A 8 12.88 -9.96 26.07
CA VAL A 8 12.43 -8.83 25.27
C VAL A 8 11.14 -9.22 24.54
N ALA A 9 10.13 -8.36 24.57
CA ALA A 9 8.83 -8.61 23.94
C ALA A 9 8.30 -7.36 23.25
N SER A 10 7.50 -7.49 22.19
CA SER A 10 6.87 -6.35 21.51
C SER A 10 5.71 -5.79 22.33
N ALA A 11 5.45 -4.48 22.26
CA ALA A 11 4.27 -3.88 22.88
C ALA A 11 2.93 -4.38 22.30
N GLY A 12 2.95 -4.87 21.05
CA GLY A 12 1.76 -5.26 20.28
C GLY A 12 1.40 -4.20 19.24
N ASN A 13 0.56 -4.57 18.26
CA ASN A 13 0.20 -3.73 17.12
C ASN A 13 -1.24 -3.19 17.19
N ASN A 14 -1.86 -3.23 18.38
CA ASN A 14 -3.26 -2.84 18.59
C ASN A 14 -3.45 -1.37 18.97
N GLY A 15 -2.39 -0.55 18.86
CA GLY A 15 -2.48 0.91 18.99
C GLY A 15 -3.42 1.54 17.95
N PRO A 16 -3.67 2.87 18.02
CA PRO A 16 -3.00 3.86 18.86
C PRO A 16 -3.76 4.20 20.16
N LYS A 17 -4.84 3.48 20.49
CA LYS A 17 -5.61 3.76 21.70
C LYS A 17 -4.76 3.52 22.94
N SER A 18 -4.87 4.42 23.93
CA SER A 18 -4.20 4.27 25.22
C SER A 18 -4.57 2.95 25.89
N GLY A 19 -3.61 2.31 26.57
CA GLY A 19 -3.81 1.02 27.23
C GLY A 19 -3.87 -0.20 26.29
N SER A 20 -3.40 -0.08 25.05
CA SER A 20 -3.40 -1.19 24.06
C SER A 20 -2.16 -2.11 24.12
N VAL A 21 -1.23 -1.86 25.04
CA VAL A 21 -0.01 -2.66 25.23
C VAL A 21 -0.37 -4.04 25.79
N GLN A 22 0.19 -5.10 25.20
CA GLN A 22 -0.12 -6.48 25.57
C GLN A 22 0.88 -7.08 26.56
N ASN A 23 2.18 -6.84 26.36
CA ASN A 23 3.25 -7.39 27.20
C ASN A 23 3.58 -6.43 28.35
N VAL A 24 2.79 -6.50 29.43
CA VAL A 24 2.85 -5.54 30.56
C VAL A 24 3.53 -6.06 31.82
N ALA A 25 4.06 -7.29 31.79
CA ALA A 25 4.74 -7.85 32.95
C ALA A 25 6.01 -7.04 33.29
N PRO A 26 6.21 -6.65 34.56
CA PRO A 26 7.26 -5.68 34.93
C PRO A 26 8.70 -6.20 34.75
N TRP A 27 8.86 -7.49 34.51
CA TRP A 27 10.14 -8.13 34.25
C TRP A 27 10.45 -8.34 32.74
N LEU A 28 9.61 -7.81 31.85
CA LEU A 28 9.84 -7.79 30.41
C LEU A 28 10.43 -6.45 29.95
N LEU A 29 11.38 -6.50 29.02
CA LEU A 29 11.72 -5.33 28.22
C LEU A 29 10.72 -5.24 27.07
N THR A 30 9.72 -4.36 27.21
CA THR A 30 8.67 -4.18 26.20
C THR A 30 9.05 -3.10 25.19
N VAL A 31 9.08 -3.46 23.91
CA VAL A 31 9.60 -2.60 22.83
C VAL A 31 8.46 -2.10 21.93
N ALA A 32 8.40 -0.78 21.74
CA ALA A 32 7.49 -0.11 20.80
C ALA A 32 8.09 0.00 19.39
N ALA A 33 7.25 0.27 18.38
CA ALA A 33 7.68 0.45 17.00
C ALA A 33 7.82 1.94 16.65
N SER A 34 8.84 2.27 15.86
CA SER A 34 9.03 3.58 15.24
C SER A 34 9.45 3.43 13.79
N THR A 35 9.37 4.54 13.04
CA THR A 35 9.86 4.60 11.66
C THR A 35 11.35 4.94 11.61
N MET A 36 12.00 4.54 10.50
CA MET A 36 13.34 4.98 10.13
C MET A 36 13.28 5.98 8.98
N ASP A 37 14.36 6.71 8.77
CA ASP A 37 14.55 7.65 7.66
C ASP A 37 14.65 6.97 6.29
N ARG A 38 14.90 5.66 6.26
CA ARG A 38 14.84 4.84 5.05
C ARG A 38 13.39 4.65 4.58
N GLU A 39 13.08 5.20 3.41
CA GLU A 39 11.78 5.05 2.75
C GLU A 39 11.93 4.30 1.41
N PHE A 40 11.18 3.22 1.19
CA PHE A 40 11.15 2.52 -0.10
C PHE A 40 10.19 3.23 -1.07
N SER A 41 10.59 4.41 -1.54
CA SER A 41 9.72 5.22 -2.39
C SER A 41 9.60 4.67 -3.81
N ALA A 42 8.37 4.70 -4.33
CA ALA A 42 8.03 4.56 -5.75
C ALA A 42 7.59 5.90 -6.30
N TYR A 43 7.68 6.05 -7.62
CA TYR A 43 6.84 7.04 -8.30
C TYR A 43 5.93 6.39 -9.32
N VAL A 44 4.69 6.86 -9.30
CA VAL A 44 3.69 6.67 -10.34
C VAL A 44 3.84 7.82 -11.31
N LYS A 45 4.29 7.56 -12.54
CA LYS A 45 4.31 8.56 -13.61
C LYS A 45 3.05 8.42 -14.45
N LEU A 46 2.26 9.49 -14.50
CA LEU A 46 1.06 9.59 -15.32
C LEU A 46 1.41 10.01 -16.76
N GLY A 47 0.50 9.73 -17.70
CA GLY A 47 0.67 10.10 -19.11
C GLY A 47 0.81 11.60 -19.35
N ASN A 48 0.31 12.45 -18.43
CA ASN A 48 0.48 13.90 -18.46
C ASN A 48 1.81 14.37 -17.82
N ASN A 49 2.77 13.47 -17.63
CA ASN A 49 4.07 13.69 -16.97
C ASN A 49 4.03 14.05 -15.47
N GLN A 50 2.86 14.09 -14.83
CA GLN A 50 2.81 14.22 -13.37
C GLN A 50 3.39 12.98 -12.70
N LYS A 51 4.11 13.19 -11.59
CA LYS A 51 4.71 12.13 -10.79
C LYS A 51 4.09 12.15 -9.40
N ILE A 52 3.53 11.03 -8.99
CA ILE A 52 2.98 10.83 -7.66
C ILE A 52 3.96 9.96 -6.87
N LYS A 53 4.39 10.44 -5.70
CA LYS A 53 5.25 9.67 -4.79
C LYS A 53 4.38 8.67 -3.99
N GLY A 54 4.85 7.45 -3.83
CA GLY A 54 4.23 6.44 -2.98
C GLY A 54 5.27 5.53 -2.36
N VAL A 55 4.81 4.52 -1.62
CA VAL A 55 5.66 3.46 -1.06
C VAL A 55 5.51 2.21 -1.92
N ARG A 56 6.62 1.59 -2.32
CA ARG A 56 6.63 0.44 -3.23
C ARG A 56 6.75 -0.88 -2.51
N PHE A 57 6.09 -1.89 -3.07
CA PHE A 57 6.49 -3.29 -2.97
C PHE A 57 6.62 -3.88 -4.38
N MET A 58 7.69 -4.63 -4.67
CA MET A 58 7.95 -5.00 -6.05
C MET A 58 8.70 -6.29 -6.31
N ASP A 59 8.39 -6.90 -7.45
CA ASP A 59 9.23 -7.83 -8.18
C ASP A 59 10.03 -7.09 -9.29
N SER A 60 11.15 -7.64 -9.76
CA SER A 60 12.05 -6.96 -10.71
C SER A 60 11.46 -6.69 -12.11
N LYS A 61 10.28 -7.22 -12.44
CA LYS A 61 9.74 -7.31 -13.81
C LYS A 61 8.96 -6.09 -14.29
N THR A 62 8.59 -5.19 -13.39
CA THR A 62 7.74 -4.00 -13.68
C THR A 62 8.51 -2.68 -13.62
N ASN A 63 9.83 -2.75 -13.84
CA ASN A 63 10.76 -1.63 -13.71
C ASN A 63 11.16 -0.95 -15.01
N ASP A 64 10.45 -1.19 -16.10
CA ASP A 64 10.74 -0.50 -17.34
C ASP A 64 10.10 0.90 -17.33
N PRO A 65 10.88 2.00 -17.18
CA PRO A 65 10.38 3.37 -17.14
C PRO A 65 9.74 3.80 -18.48
N ASN A 66 9.97 3.05 -19.55
CA ASN A 66 9.46 3.33 -20.89
C ASN A 66 8.17 2.54 -21.18
N LYS A 67 7.82 1.58 -20.32
CA LYS A 67 6.62 0.78 -20.50
C LYS A 67 5.42 1.41 -19.80
N LEU A 68 4.47 1.85 -20.62
CA LEU A 68 3.20 2.41 -20.18
C LEU A 68 2.14 1.32 -20.12
N TYR A 69 1.40 1.28 -19.01
CA TYR A 69 0.29 0.38 -18.82
C TYR A 69 -1.02 1.16 -18.72
N PRO A 70 -2.12 0.70 -19.34
CA PRO A 70 -3.42 1.32 -19.13
C PRO A 70 -3.83 1.22 -17.67
N LEU A 71 -4.52 2.24 -17.17
CA LEU A 71 -5.11 2.27 -15.84
C LEU A 71 -6.60 1.93 -15.87
N ILE A 72 -7.09 1.34 -14.78
CA ILE A 72 -8.52 1.15 -14.54
C ILE A 72 -8.81 1.30 -13.04
N SER A 73 -9.89 1.98 -12.67
CA SER A 73 -10.32 2.00 -11.28
C SER A 73 -11.00 0.67 -10.90
N GLY A 74 -10.89 0.25 -9.65
CA GLY A 74 -11.60 -0.93 -9.14
C GLY A 74 -13.12 -0.84 -9.39
N ALA A 75 -13.70 0.37 -9.29
CA ALA A 75 -15.10 0.64 -9.57
C ALA A 75 -15.51 0.33 -11.02
N GLU A 76 -14.69 0.71 -12.01
CA GLU A 76 -14.93 0.42 -13.43
C GLU A 76 -14.65 -1.05 -13.77
N ALA A 77 -13.65 -1.62 -13.10
CA ALA A 77 -13.27 -3.03 -13.19
C ALA A 77 -14.27 -3.98 -12.50
N ARG A 78 -15.38 -3.47 -11.96
CA ARG A 78 -16.36 -4.25 -11.20
C ARG A 78 -16.87 -5.47 -11.98
N SER A 79 -16.81 -6.62 -11.31
CA SER A 79 -17.45 -7.87 -11.71
C SER A 79 -18.98 -7.79 -11.59
N THR A 80 -19.70 -8.52 -12.43
CA THR A 80 -21.18 -8.53 -12.45
C THR A 80 -21.79 -8.99 -11.13
N ILE A 81 -21.09 -9.84 -10.39
CA ILE A 81 -21.54 -10.41 -9.11
C ILE A 81 -21.17 -9.56 -7.88
N ALA A 82 -20.35 -8.53 -8.05
CA ALA A 82 -19.82 -7.73 -6.95
C ALA A 82 -20.50 -6.38 -6.83
N ASN A 83 -20.63 -5.88 -5.61
CA ASN A 83 -21.11 -4.53 -5.37
C ASN A 83 -20.00 -3.50 -5.68
N ILE A 84 -20.39 -2.22 -5.81
CA ILE A 84 -19.44 -1.15 -6.17
C ILE A 84 -18.39 -0.89 -5.08
N LYS A 85 -18.71 -1.13 -3.81
CA LYS A 85 -17.78 -0.90 -2.68
C LYS A 85 -16.67 -1.92 -2.70
N ASP A 86 -17.01 -3.20 -2.83
CA ASP A 86 -16.08 -4.33 -2.89
C ASP A 86 -15.14 -4.18 -4.09
N ALA A 87 -15.68 -3.76 -5.24
CA ALA A 87 -14.89 -3.52 -6.44
C ALA A 87 -13.95 -2.31 -6.28
N THR A 88 -14.43 -1.22 -5.68
CA THR A 88 -13.60 -0.04 -5.36
C THR A 88 -12.42 -0.40 -4.44
N ALA A 89 -12.65 -1.32 -3.51
CA ALA A 89 -11.64 -1.84 -2.58
C ALA A 89 -10.85 -3.04 -3.13
N CYS A 90 -11.15 -3.51 -4.35
CA CYS A 90 -10.54 -4.67 -4.98
C CYS A 90 -10.56 -5.93 -4.09
N HIS A 91 -11.71 -6.15 -3.45
CA HIS A 91 -11.96 -7.33 -2.65
C HIS A 91 -11.97 -8.59 -3.50
N VAL A 92 -11.82 -9.72 -2.82
CA VAL A 92 -11.83 -11.05 -3.43
C VAL A 92 -13.05 -11.21 -4.33
N ALA A 93 -12.83 -11.69 -5.55
CA ALA A 93 -13.84 -11.89 -6.59
C ALA A 93 -14.60 -10.62 -7.06
N ALA A 94 -14.14 -9.42 -6.67
CA ALA A 94 -14.81 -8.18 -7.04
C ALA A 94 -14.40 -7.63 -8.42
N LEU A 95 -13.30 -8.13 -8.98
CA LEU A 95 -12.72 -7.65 -10.23
C LEU A 95 -13.09 -8.54 -11.42
N ASP A 96 -13.48 -7.92 -12.52
CA ASP A 96 -13.69 -8.56 -13.81
C ASP A 96 -12.35 -8.73 -14.55
N ALA A 97 -11.92 -9.99 -14.70
CA ALA A 97 -10.66 -10.32 -15.35
C ALA A 97 -10.57 -9.80 -16.79
N ALA A 98 -11.68 -9.75 -17.54
CA ALA A 98 -11.67 -9.25 -18.92
C ALA A 98 -11.37 -7.75 -18.98
N LYS A 99 -11.81 -6.98 -17.98
CA LYS A 99 -11.56 -5.54 -17.89
C LYS A 99 -10.15 -5.21 -17.37
N VAL A 100 -9.61 -6.06 -16.50
CA VAL A 100 -8.37 -5.85 -15.73
C VAL A 100 -7.12 -6.37 -16.44
N LYS A 101 -7.24 -7.43 -17.24
CA LYS A 101 -6.08 -8.09 -17.87
C LYS A 101 -5.15 -7.12 -18.58
N GLY A 102 -3.87 -7.12 -18.20
CA GLY A 102 -2.84 -6.26 -18.80
C GLY A 102 -2.81 -4.81 -18.30
N LYS A 103 -3.66 -4.45 -17.34
CA LYS A 103 -3.79 -3.08 -16.80
C LYS A 103 -3.28 -2.97 -15.38
N ILE A 104 -2.99 -1.74 -14.96
CA ILE A 104 -2.76 -1.41 -13.56
C ILE A 104 -4.11 -1.03 -12.95
N VAL A 105 -4.46 -1.67 -11.83
CA VAL A 105 -5.72 -1.42 -11.14
C VAL A 105 -5.49 -0.42 -10.01
N VAL A 106 -6.36 0.56 -9.88
CA VAL A 106 -6.34 1.54 -8.78
C VAL A 106 -7.49 1.25 -7.82
N CYS A 107 -7.13 0.93 -6.57
CA CYS A 107 -8.08 0.56 -5.52
C CYS A 107 -7.93 1.55 -4.36
N ARG A 108 -9.03 1.85 -3.67
CA ARG A 108 -8.99 2.59 -2.40
C ARG A 108 -9.74 1.83 -1.33
N ASN A 109 -9.33 1.99 -0.09
CA ASN A 109 -10.09 1.48 1.04
C ASN A 109 -11.54 1.95 0.97
N SER A 110 -12.48 1.03 1.24
CA SER A 110 -13.83 1.44 1.59
C SER A 110 -13.82 1.84 3.07
N LEU A 111 -14.54 2.93 3.38
CA LEU A 111 -14.65 3.43 4.74
C LEU A 111 -15.14 2.30 5.67
N ASN A 112 -14.40 2.07 6.77
CA ASN A 112 -14.71 1.11 7.84
C ASN A 112 -14.26 -0.35 7.65
N GLU A 113 -13.37 -0.66 6.71
CA GLU A 113 -12.71 -1.97 6.71
C GLU A 113 -11.72 -2.09 7.87
N ALA A 114 -12.06 -2.96 8.82
CA ALA A 114 -11.15 -3.39 9.87
C ALA A 114 -10.18 -4.43 9.30
N GLY A 115 -8.89 -4.21 9.53
CA GLY A 115 -7.85 -5.11 9.03
C GLY A 115 -7.20 -4.60 7.74
N ASP A 116 -5.93 -4.90 7.62
CA ASP A 116 -5.05 -4.34 6.59
C ASP A 116 -4.92 -5.42 5.50
N MET A 117 -5.86 -5.42 4.55
CA MET A 117 -6.10 -6.52 3.59
C MET A 117 -5.35 -6.33 2.25
N ASP A 118 -4.34 -5.48 2.24
CA ASP A 118 -3.61 -5.08 1.04
C ASP A 118 -2.93 -6.26 0.34
N SER A 119 -2.44 -7.22 1.12
CA SER A 119 -1.91 -8.50 0.62
C SER A 119 -2.96 -9.27 -0.20
N LEU A 120 -4.21 -9.39 0.28
CA LEU A 120 -5.28 -10.09 -0.41
C LEU A 120 -5.71 -9.36 -1.69
N ARG A 121 -5.79 -8.04 -1.64
CA ARG A 121 -6.12 -7.22 -2.82
C ARG A 121 -5.07 -7.36 -3.92
N SER A 122 -3.79 -7.45 -3.54
CA SER A 122 -2.71 -7.73 -4.48
C SER A 122 -2.82 -9.10 -5.14
N MET A 123 -3.27 -10.11 -4.39
CA MET A 123 -3.54 -11.44 -4.92
C MET A 123 -4.73 -11.44 -5.87
N GLU A 124 -5.81 -10.75 -5.51
CA GLU A 124 -6.99 -10.63 -6.37
C GLU A 124 -6.64 -9.91 -7.69
N ALA A 125 -5.96 -8.77 -7.62
CA ALA A 125 -5.52 -8.05 -8.83
C ALA A 125 -4.66 -8.94 -9.74
N LYS A 126 -3.70 -9.68 -9.16
CA LYS A 126 -2.89 -10.65 -9.90
C LYS A 126 -3.73 -11.75 -10.54
N LYS A 127 -4.67 -12.33 -9.78
CA LYS A 127 -5.57 -13.38 -10.24
C LYS A 127 -6.46 -12.90 -11.40
N ALA A 128 -6.92 -11.65 -11.34
CA ALA A 128 -7.67 -10.99 -12.41
C ALA A 128 -6.80 -10.62 -13.63
N GLY A 129 -5.49 -10.87 -13.59
CA GLY A 129 -4.56 -10.65 -14.69
C GLY A 129 -4.01 -9.22 -14.79
N ALA A 130 -4.10 -8.44 -13.71
CA ALA A 130 -3.44 -7.14 -13.64
C ALA A 130 -1.93 -7.29 -13.80
N VAL A 131 -1.27 -6.21 -14.21
CA VAL A 131 0.21 -6.11 -14.29
C VAL A 131 0.79 -5.25 -13.17
N GLY A 132 -0.06 -4.55 -12.44
CA GLY A 132 0.30 -3.79 -11.25
C GLY A 132 -0.94 -3.35 -10.47
N LEU A 133 -0.70 -2.85 -9.26
CA LEU A 133 -1.72 -2.38 -8.34
C LEU A 133 -1.30 -1.02 -7.75
N VAL A 134 -2.25 -0.10 -7.67
CA VAL A 134 -2.10 1.14 -6.88
C VAL A 134 -3.13 1.11 -5.77
N LEU A 135 -2.66 1.22 -4.53
CA LEU A 135 -3.50 1.28 -3.34
C LEU A 135 -3.53 2.72 -2.81
N VAL A 136 -4.72 3.25 -2.59
CA VAL A 136 -4.91 4.57 -2.00
C VAL A 136 -5.29 4.42 -0.53
N ASN A 137 -4.47 5.01 0.35
CA ASN A 137 -4.72 5.03 1.78
C ASN A 137 -5.95 5.88 2.15
N ASP A 138 -6.53 5.56 3.30
CA ASP A 138 -7.55 6.40 3.93
C ASP A 138 -6.95 7.72 4.44
N LYS A 139 -7.79 8.76 4.52
CA LYS A 139 -7.40 10.09 5.01
C LYS A 139 -6.70 10.08 6.37
N ASN A 140 -7.09 9.14 7.24
CA ASN A 140 -6.59 9.03 8.61
C ASN A 140 -5.50 7.95 8.77
N LYS A 141 -5.17 7.19 7.71
CA LYS A 141 -4.11 6.18 7.74
C LYS A 141 -2.83 6.77 7.14
N GLY A 142 -1.75 6.76 7.91
CA GLY A 142 -0.40 6.93 7.38
C GLY A 142 0.03 5.72 6.55
N PHE A 143 1.25 5.76 6.01
CA PHE A 143 1.85 4.55 5.42
C PHE A 143 2.13 3.55 6.56
N GLY A 144 1.39 2.44 6.57
CA GLY A 144 1.54 1.36 7.55
C GLY A 144 2.82 0.55 7.36
N ALA A 145 2.95 -0.53 8.13
CA ALA A 145 4.02 -1.51 7.91
C ALA A 145 3.95 -2.07 6.49
N SER A 146 5.11 -2.24 5.85
CA SER A 146 5.18 -2.82 4.50
C SER A 146 4.59 -4.24 4.52
N GLN A 147 3.58 -4.46 3.69
CA GLN A 147 2.96 -5.78 3.53
C GLN A 147 3.55 -6.51 2.32
N PRO A 148 3.56 -7.86 2.34
CA PRO A 148 3.92 -8.63 1.17
C PRO A 148 2.83 -8.51 0.09
N HIS A 149 3.22 -8.14 -1.13
CA HIS A 149 2.30 -8.12 -2.29
C HIS A 149 2.66 -9.18 -3.33
N SER A 150 1.65 -9.76 -3.95
CA SER A 150 1.83 -10.78 -4.99
C SER A 150 2.10 -10.22 -6.38
N ILE A 151 1.93 -8.91 -6.54
CA ILE A 151 2.15 -8.14 -7.77
C ILE A 151 2.80 -6.80 -7.42
N ALA A 152 3.49 -6.19 -8.37
CA ALA A 152 4.02 -4.84 -8.22
C ALA A 152 2.94 -3.87 -7.73
N THR A 153 3.14 -3.33 -6.54
CA THR A 153 2.15 -2.51 -5.84
C THR A 153 2.78 -1.20 -5.38
N VAL A 154 2.06 -0.10 -5.57
CA VAL A 154 2.41 1.19 -4.99
C VAL A 154 1.26 1.68 -4.12
N THR A 155 1.57 1.98 -2.87
CA THR A 155 0.62 2.64 -1.98
C THR A 155 0.86 4.15 -2.03
N ILE A 156 -0.19 4.93 -2.24
CA ILE A 156 -0.14 6.40 -2.29
C ILE A 156 -1.01 7.02 -1.18
N SER A 157 -0.76 8.28 -0.87
CA SER A 157 -1.56 9.01 0.13
C SER A 157 -2.98 9.24 -0.35
N TYR A 158 -3.90 9.54 0.57
CA TYR A 158 -5.27 9.90 0.24
C TYR A 158 -5.34 11.09 -0.72
N ASN A 159 -4.56 12.15 -0.46
CA ASN A 159 -4.56 13.37 -1.27
C ASN A 159 -4.06 13.10 -2.69
N ASP A 160 -2.98 12.33 -2.82
CA ASP A 160 -2.48 11.89 -4.12
C ASP A 160 -3.47 11.00 -4.86
N GLY A 161 -4.21 10.18 -4.11
CA GLY A 161 -5.32 9.39 -4.64
C GLY A 161 -6.42 10.25 -5.25
N VAL A 162 -6.79 11.36 -4.60
CA VAL A 162 -7.76 12.32 -5.17
C VAL A 162 -7.27 12.87 -6.50
N THR A 163 -5.99 13.25 -6.59
CA THR A 163 -5.36 13.70 -7.84
C THR A 163 -5.38 12.60 -8.90
N LEU A 164 -5.04 11.36 -8.53
CA LEU A 164 -5.03 10.21 -9.44
C LEU A 164 -6.43 9.90 -9.99
N PHE A 165 -7.47 9.88 -9.14
CA PHE A 165 -8.83 9.65 -9.59
C PHE A 165 -9.36 10.79 -10.47
N SER A 166 -8.98 12.04 -10.19
CA SER A 166 -9.29 13.17 -11.06
C SER A 166 -8.65 13.00 -12.45
N TYR A 167 -7.42 12.49 -12.52
CA TYR A 167 -6.74 12.18 -13.77
C TYR A 167 -7.44 11.04 -14.55
N ILE A 168 -7.82 9.95 -13.87
CA ILE A 168 -8.56 8.83 -14.48
C ILE A 168 -9.88 9.31 -15.12
N ASN A 169 -10.62 10.18 -14.43
CA ASN A 169 -11.92 10.66 -14.92
C ASN A 169 -11.83 11.72 -16.03
N SER A 170 -10.70 12.43 -16.15
CA SER A 170 -10.54 13.53 -17.11
C SER A 170 -9.91 13.13 -18.44
N THR A 171 -9.33 11.92 -18.53
CA THR A 171 -8.50 11.52 -19.67
C THR A 171 -8.97 10.19 -20.25
N ARG A 172 -9.11 10.09 -21.59
CA ARG A 172 -9.49 8.84 -22.28
C ARG A 172 -8.34 7.83 -22.42
N GLN A 173 -7.10 8.30 -22.31
CA GLN A 173 -5.88 7.47 -22.37
C GLN A 173 -5.07 7.66 -21.09
N VAL A 174 -5.34 6.78 -20.13
CA VAL A 174 -4.75 6.85 -18.79
C VAL A 174 -3.63 5.82 -18.73
N TYR A 175 -2.39 6.29 -18.78
CA TYR A 175 -1.21 5.44 -18.70
C TYR A 175 -0.42 5.69 -17.43
N LEU A 176 0.13 4.61 -16.89
CA LEU A 176 1.00 4.65 -15.72
C LEU A 176 2.26 3.83 -15.96
N CYS A 177 3.37 4.37 -15.49
CA CYS A 177 4.62 3.64 -15.36
C CYS A 177 5.15 3.77 -13.92
N PHE A 178 5.79 2.72 -13.43
CA PHE A 178 6.46 2.76 -12.14
C PHE A 178 7.94 3.13 -12.31
N LEU A 179 8.38 4.15 -11.58
CA LEU A 179 9.77 4.58 -11.55
C LEU A 179 10.42 4.16 -10.23
N LEU A 180 11.62 3.58 -10.32
CA LEU A 180 12.55 3.47 -9.19
C LEU A 180 13.45 4.69 -9.15
N ILE A 181 13.66 5.24 -7.95
CA ILE A 181 14.84 6.04 -7.66
C ILE A 181 15.71 5.20 -6.73
N ASN A 182 16.91 4.83 -7.19
CA ASN A 182 17.91 4.22 -6.33
C ASN A 182 18.24 5.21 -5.20
N ILE A 183 18.06 4.80 -3.95
CA ILE A 183 18.50 5.60 -2.81
C ILE A 183 20.02 5.46 -2.73
N ILE A 184 20.73 6.39 -3.35
CA ILE A 184 22.13 6.66 -3.02
C ILE A 184 22.07 7.63 -1.83
N GLY A 185 22.39 7.16 -0.64
CA GLY A 185 22.41 8.01 0.56
C GLY A 185 22.51 7.23 1.86
N LEU A 186 23.74 6.88 2.24
CA LEU A 186 24.10 6.63 3.63
C LEU A 186 23.88 7.94 4.40
N GLN A 187 22.81 8.02 5.19
CA GLN A 187 22.70 9.06 6.19
C GLN A 187 22.15 8.48 7.49
N TYR A 188 22.77 8.87 8.59
CA TYR A 188 22.67 8.24 9.91
C TYR A 188 21.25 8.33 10.47
N ALA A 189 20.71 7.17 10.86
CA ALA A 189 19.39 6.98 11.42
C ALA A 189 19.12 7.86 12.64
N LYS A 190 18.12 8.75 12.55
CA LYS A 190 17.46 9.37 13.71
C LYS A 190 16.05 8.81 13.84
N GLY A 191 15.89 7.72 14.59
CA GLY A 191 14.57 7.22 14.98
C GLY A 191 13.89 8.14 15.98
N ARG A 192 12.62 8.51 15.77
CA ARG A 192 11.76 9.08 16.82
C ARG A 192 10.92 7.96 17.40
N VAL A 193 11.15 7.63 18.66
CA VAL A 193 10.29 6.71 19.42
C VAL A 193 9.05 7.50 19.85
N LEU A 194 7.87 7.14 19.35
CA LEU A 194 6.61 7.61 19.89
C LEU A 194 6.14 6.57 20.91
N ILE A 195 6.33 6.88 22.18
CA ILE A 195 5.75 6.15 23.31
C ILE A 195 4.47 6.91 23.68
N TYR A 196 3.31 6.25 23.61
CA TYR A 196 2.06 6.69 24.24
C TYR A 196 1.72 5.74 25.38
#